data_AF-A0A0X1RZM2-F1
#
_entry.id   AF-A0A0X1RZM2-F1
#
_cell.length_a   1.000
_cell.length_b   1.000
_cell.length_c   1.000
_cell.angle_alpha   90.00
_cell.angle_beta   90.00
_cell.angle_gamma   90.00
#
_symmetry.space_group_name_H-M   'P 1'
#
loop_
_entity.id
_entity.type
_entity.pdbx_description
1 polymer ?
#
loop_
_entity_poly.entity_id
_entity_poly.type
_entity_poly.pdbx_seq_one_letter_code
_entity_poly.pdbx_strand_id
1 'polypeptide(L)'
;MDETYFLYSEKGKRKIAGRKPRKRGGKSQFKGISHEQVCVLVARDRTKNTFVGLLGRGRITKKQLDKAIGDKLNSSTVLCTDAWRAFKTYANDKGFTHYRFKTGAE
;
A
#
# COMPACT_ATOMS: atom_id res chain seq x y z
N MET A 1 -2.52 -4.10 -8.87
CA MET A 1 -2.31 -3.81 -7.44
C MET A 1 -2.00 -2.34 -7.34
N ASP A 2 -2.53 -1.72 -6.30
CA ASP A 2 -2.33 -0.31 -6.02
C ASP A 2 -2.33 -0.09 -4.51
N GLU A 3 -1.64 0.94 -4.05
CA GLU A 3 -1.65 1.33 -2.65
C GLU A 3 -2.31 2.70 -2.45
N THR A 4 -2.98 2.85 -1.32
CA THR A 4 -3.56 4.12 -0.92
C THR A 4 -3.16 4.44 0.51
N TYR A 5 -2.71 5.68 0.71
CA TYR A 5 -2.28 6.16 2.02
C TYR A 5 -3.37 7.01 2.66
N PHE A 6 -3.73 6.67 3.90
CA PHE A 6 -4.66 7.44 4.71
C PHE A 6 -3.95 7.95 5.95
N LEU A 7 -4.37 9.09 6.50
CA LEU A 7 -3.84 9.52 7.80
C LEU A 7 -4.38 8.61 8.90
N TYR A 8 -3.46 8.01 9.64
CA TYR A 8 -3.78 7.13 10.76
C TYR A 8 -4.66 7.87 11.77
N SER A 9 -5.76 7.23 12.13
CA SER A 9 -6.77 7.79 13.03
C SER A 9 -7.17 6.75 14.05
N GLU A 10 -7.02 7.09 15.33
CA GLU A 10 -7.51 6.29 16.46
C GLU A 10 -9.00 6.59 16.70
N LYS A 11 -9.81 6.60 15.64
CA LYS A 11 -11.24 6.87 15.73
C LYS A 11 -11.87 5.89 16.72
N GLY A 12 -12.64 6.40 17.68
CA GLY A 12 -13.28 5.61 18.73
C GLY A 12 -12.43 5.42 20.00
N LYS A 13 -11.15 5.80 20.00
CA LYS A 13 -10.31 5.75 21.20
C LYS A 13 -10.59 6.97 22.10
N ARG A 14 -11.11 6.72 23.31
CA ARG A 14 -11.45 7.78 24.28
C ARG A 14 -10.24 8.52 24.83
N LYS A 15 -9.12 7.82 25.03
CA LYS A 15 -7.85 8.39 25.55
C LYS A 15 -6.76 8.21 24.50
N ILE A 16 -6.45 9.27 23.75
CA ILE A 16 -5.36 9.28 22.78
C ILE A 16 -4.04 9.58 23.53
N ALA A 17 -3.04 8.72 23.35
CA ALA A 17 -1.71 8.91 23.92
C ALA A 17 -0.70 9.29 22.81
N GLY A 18 0.27 10.14 23.12
CA GLY A 18 1.36 10.50 22.21
C GLY A 18 1.05 11.57 21.16
N ARG A 19 -0.18 12.10 21.10
CA ARG A 19 -0.53 13.29 20.29
C ARG A 19 -1.83 13.96 20.77
N LYS A 20 -2.06 15.21 20.35
CA LYS A 20 -3.34 15.90 20.59
C LYS A 20 -4.46 15.32 19.70
N PRO A 21 -5.72 15.32 20.18
CA PRO A 21 -6.88 15.01 19.34
C PRO A 21 -6.93 15.92 18.10
N ARG A 22 -7.43 15.39 16.98
CA ARG A 22 -7.59 16.14 15.72
C ARG A 22 -8.92 15.80 15.06
N LYS A 23 -9.45 16.73 14.25
CA LYS A 23 -10.66 16.50 13.44
C LYS A 23 -10.38 15.51 12.30
N ARG A 24 -11.43 14.82 11.84
CA ARG A 24 -11.38 13.95 10.65
C ARG A 24 -11.02 14.79 9.42
N GLY A 25 -10.28 14.20 8.48
CA GLY A 25 -9.91 14.87 7.23
C GLY A 25 -8.79 15.92 7.34
N GLY A 26 -8.09 15.98 8.47
CA GLY A 26 -6.88 16.82 8.59
C GLY A 26 -5.77 16.44 7.60
N LYS A 27 -4.69 17.23 7.57
CA LYS A 27 -3.50 16.98 6.76
C LYS A 27 -2.33 16.49 7.65
N SER A 28 -1.39 15.78 7.03
CA SER A 28 -0.12 15.39 7.64
C SER A 28 0.66 16.64 8.04
N GLN A 29 1.41 16.59 9.15
CA GLN A 29 2.41 17.63 9.45
C GLN A 29 3.67 17.48 8.59
N PHE A 30 3.91 16.27 8.10
CA PHE A 30 5.07 15.93 7.27
C PHE A 30 4.72 15.96 5.79
N LYS A 31 5.68 16.38 4.96
CA LYS A 31 5.58 16.31 3.49
C LYS A 31 5.67 14.85 3.02
N GLY A 32 4.83 14.49 2.06
CA GLY A 32 4.82 13.15 1.45
C GLY A 32 4.37 12.03 2.40
N ILE A 33 4.76 10.79 2.07
CA ILE A 33 4.44 9.60 2.88
C ILE A 33 5.38 9.56 4.11
N SER A 34 4.78 9.60 5.30
CA SER A 34 5.43 9.60 6.61
C SER A 34 4.82 8.55 7.54
N HIS A 35 5.33 8.46 8.76
CA HIS A 35 4.81 7.56 9.80
C HIS A 35 3.37 7.89 10.26
N GLU A 36 2.83 9.06 9.88
CA GLU A 36 1.44 9.42 10.15
C GLU A 36 0.44 8.78 9.18
N GLN A 37 0.91 8.27 8.04
CA GLN A 37 0.06 7.61 7.05
C GLN A 37 0.05 6.10 7.28
N VAL A 38 -1.14 5.51 7.25
CA VAL A 38 -1.36 4.07 7.13
C VAL A 38 -1.53 3.71 5.66
N CYS A 39 -0.86 2.64 5.26
CA CYS A 39 -0.94 2.14 3.89
C CYS A 39 -1.96 1.02 3.78
N VAL A 40 -2.88 1.16 2.82
CA VAL A 40 -3.84 0.13 2.42
C VAL A 40 -3.41 -0.38 1.06
N LEU A 41 -3.14 -1.69 0.96
CA LEU A 41 -2.92 -2.36 -0.31
C LEU A 41 -4.25 -2.89 -0.84
N VAL A 42 -4.52 -2.62 -2.10
CA VAL A 42 -5.64 -3.19 -2.83
C VAL A 42 -5.10 -3.98 -4.03
N ALA A 43 -5.48 -5.24 -4.11
CA ALA A 43 -5.19 -6.10 -5.24
C ALA A 43 -6.47 -6.77 -5.70
N ARG A 44 -6.66 -6.83 -7.02
CA ARG A 44 -7.83 -7.45 -7.63
C ARG A 44 -7.39 -8.27 -8.83
N ASP A 45 -7.96 -9.47 -8.97
CA ASP A 45 -7.71 -10.35 -10.10
C ASP A 45 -8.84 -10.31 -11.15
N ARG A 46 -8.67 -11.05 -12.24
CA ARG A 46 -9.65 -11.14 -13.34
C ARG A 46 -10.90 -11.92 -12.95
N THR A 47 -10.81 -12.80 -11.96
CA THR A 47 -11.94 -13.56 -11.40
C THR A 47 -12.73 -12.77 -10.35
N LYS A 48 -12.41 -11.48 -10.17
CA LYS A 48 -13.03 -10.55 -9.21
C LYS A 48 -12.70 -10.82 -7.74
N ASN A 49 -11.74 -11.70 -7.43
CA ASN A 49 -11.25 -11.79 -6.07
C ASN A 49 -10.51 -10.51 -5.72
N THR A 50 -10.83 -9.95 -4.57
CA THR A 50 -10.25 -8.69 -4.09
C THR A 50 -9.57 -8.93 -2.76
N PHE A 51 -8.29 -8.61 -2.71
CA PHE A 51 -7.53 -8.51 -1.48
C PHE A 51 -7.45 -7.05 -1.06
N VAL A 52 -7.81 -6.78 0.20
CA VAL A 52 -7.61 -5.49 0.86
C VAL A 52 -6.90 -5.75 2.17
N GLY A 53 -5.73 -5.13 2.36
CA GLY A 53 -4.90 -5.36 3.53
C GLY A 53 -4.17 -4.12 4.00
N LEU A 54 -3.98 -4.00 5.31
CA LEU A 54 -3.13 -2.96 5.91
C LEU A 54 -1.67 -3.40 5.88
N LEU A 55 -0.79 -2.59 5.29
CA LEU A 55 0.64 -2.87 5.22
C LEU A 55 1.46 -2.20 6.34
N GLY A 56 0.78 -1.47 7.23
CA GLY A 56 1.39 -0.75 8.34
C GLY A 56 1.41 0.76 8.11
N ARG A 57 2.28 1.46 8.86
CA ARG A 57 2.44 2.92 8.79
C ARG A 57 3.72 3.29 8.06
N GLY A 58 3.70 4.41 7.34
CA GLY A 58 4.83 4.85 6.53
C GLY A 58 4.94 4.15 5.19
N ARG A 59 6.08 4.37 4.53
CA ARG A 59 6.39 3.76 3.23
C ARG A 59 6.40 2.24 3.35
N ILE A 60 5.75 1.56 2.42
CA ILE A 60 5.76 0.09 2.38
C ILE A 60 7.17 -0.41 2.10
N THR A 61 7.54 -1.48 2.80
CA THR A 61 8.74 -2.28 2.54
C THR A 61 8.39 -3.58 1.84
N LYS A 62 9.34 -4.16 1.10
CA LYS A 62 9.17 -5.46 0.43
C LYS A 62 8.71 -6.57 1.38
N LYS A 63 9.24 -6.59 2.61
CA LYS A 63 8.87 -7.57 3.65
C LYS A 63 7.39 -7.47 4.05
N GLN A 64 6.87 -6.25 4.18
CA GLN A 64 5.45 -6.04 4.48
C GLN A 64 4.56 -6.48 3.31
N LEU A 65 4.98 -6.17 2.08
CA LEU A 65 4.27 -6.60 0.88
C LEU A 65 4.23 -8.14 0.77
N ASP A 66 5.38 -8.80 0.92
CA ASP A 66 5.49 -10.26 0.87
C ASP A 66 4.63 -10.92 1.94
N LYS A 67 4.68 -10.43 3.18
CA LYS A 67 3.86 -10.96 4.28
C LYS A 67 2.35 -10.81 4.01
N ALA A 68 1.92 -9.78 3.28
CA ALA A 68 0.51 -9.50 3.09
C ALA A 68 -0.10 -10.26 1.92
N ILE A 69 0.63 -10.39 0.81
CA ILE A 69 0.10 -10.96 -0.43
C ILE A 69 0.95 -12.08 -1.02
N GLY A 70 2.18 -12.31 -0.54
CA GLY A 70 3.09 -13.32 -1.06
C GLY A 70 2.46 -14.71 -1.18
N ASP A 71 1.80 -15.17 -0.11
CA ASP A 71 1.13 -16.49 -0.07
C ASP A 71 -0.08 -16.60 -1.01
N LYS A 72 -0.55 -15.47 -1.56
CA LYS A 72 -1.67 -15.41 -2.52
C LYS A 72 -1.20 -15.33 -3.97
N LEU A 73 0.11 -15.20 -4.19
CA LEU A 73 0.71 -15.09 -5.51
C LEU A 73 1.36 -16.42 -5.90
N ASN A 74 1.26 -16.74 -7.18
CA ASN A 74 1.90 -17.91 -7.78
C ASN A 74 2.95 -17.45 -8.80
N SER A 75 3.84 -18.36 -9.20
CA SER A 75 4.90 -18.08 -10.18
C SER A 75 4.38 -17.66 -11.55
N SER A 76 3.15 -18.04 -11.92
CA SER A 76 2.50 -17.62 -13.17
C SER A 76 1.74 -16.28 -13.05
N THR A 77 1.80 -15.61 -11.90
CA THR A 77 1.07 -14.36 -11.66
C THR A 77 1.72 -13.20 -12.42
N VAL A 78 0.91 -12.47 -13.18
CA VAL A 78 1.30 -11.19 -13.78
C VAL A 78 0.92 -10.06 -12.83
N LEU A 79 1.91 -9.33 -12.32
CA LEU A 79 1.69 -8.15 -11.50
C LEU A 79 1.44 -6.94 -12.40
N CYS A 80 0.25 -6.36 -12.29
CA CYS A 80 -0.08 -5.09 -12.94
C CYS A 80 -0.08 -3.97 -11.90
N THR A 81 0.85 -3.00 -11.99
CA THR A 81 0.94 -1.88 -11.03
C THR A 81 1.21 -0.56 -11.72
N ASP A 82 1.06 0.52 -10.97
CA ASP A 82 1.46 1.85 -11.38
C ASP A 82 3.00 2.00 -11.42
N ALA A 83 3.46 3.25 -11.53
CA ALA A 83 4.86 3.60 -11.68
C ALA A 83 5.75 3.37 -10.45
N TRP A 84 5.22 2.81 -9.35
CA TRP A 84 6.00 2.73 -8.13
C TRP A 84 7.14 1.71 -8.18
N ARG A 85 8.35 2.19 -7.84
CA ARG A 85 9.59 1.40 -7.94
C ARG A 85 9.60 0.17 -7.03
N ALA A 86 8.88 0.21 -5.90
CA ALA A 86 8.86 -0.90 -4.95
C ALA A 86 8.25 -2.17 -5.57
N PHE A 87 7.14 -2.06 -6.30
CA PHE A 87 6.52 -3.19 -6.97
C PHE A 87 7.39 -3.78 -8.05
N LYS A 88 8.08 -2.94 -8.85
CA LYS A 88 9.04 -3.42 -9.85
C LYS A 88 10.13 -4.27 -9.20
N THR A 89 10.72 -3.77 -8.11
CA THR A 89 11.78 -4.52 -7.42
C THR A 89 11.23 -5.80 -6.77
N TYR A 90 10.02 -5.77 -6.22
CA TYR A 90 9.40 -6.95 -5.64
C TYR A 90 9.10 -8.04 -6.69
N ALA A 91 8.57 -7.64 -7.84
CA ALA A 91 8.29 -8.55 -8.95
C ALA A 91 9.58 -9.22 -9.46
N ASN A 92 10.64 -8.42 -9.64
CA ASN A 92 11.95 -8.94 -10.06
C ASN A 92 12.54 -9.93 -9.04
N ASP A 93 12.49 -9.60 -7.75
CA ASP A 93 13.04 -10.47 -6.68
C ASP A 93 12.30 -11.81 -6.59
N LYS A 94 11.00 -11.83 -6.92
CA LYS A 94 10.15 -13.03 -6.89
C LYS A 94 10.01 -13.75 -8.24
N GLY A 95 10.59 -13.18 -9.30
CA GLY A 95 10.49 -13.73 -10.66
C GLY A 95 9.10 -13.60 -11.30
N PHE A 96 8.28 -12.65 -10.85
CA PHE A 96 6.95 -12.42 -11.43
C PHE A 96 7.04 -11.53 -12.67
N THR A 97 6.22 -11.83 -13.68
CA THR A 97 6.02 -10.94 -14.82
C THR A 97 5.40 -9.62 -14.35
N HIS A 98 6.05 -8.50 -14.61
CA HIS A 98 5.58 -7.17 -14.18
C HIS A 98 5.11 -6.34 -15.38
N TYR A 99 3.82 -6.03 -15.42
CA TYR A 99 3.25 -5.07 -16.35
C TYR A 99 3.05 -3.73 -15.65
N ARG A 100 3.85 -2.74 -16.03
CA ARG A 100 3.73 -1.37 -15.51
C ARG A 100 2.83 -0.55 -16.42
N PHE A 101 1.82 0.11 -15.85
CA PHE A 101 1.05 1.10 -16.59
C PHE A 101 1.92 2.32 -16.93
N LYS A 102 1.88 2.74 -18.20
CA LYS A 102 2.55 3.97 -18.63
C LYS A 102 1.84 5.15 -17.95
N THR A 103 2.60 6.05 -17.35
CA THR A 103 2.10 7.38 -17.00
C THR A 103 1.80 8.11 -18.31
N GLY A 104 0.56 8.56 -18.48
CA GLY A 104 0.16 9.30 -19.68
C GLY A 104 1.08 10.51 -19.87
N ALA A 105 1.71 10.58 -21.04
CA ALA A 105 2.14 11.85 -21.61
C ALA A 105 0.92 12.36 -22.38
N GLU A 106 0.28 13.39 -21.84
CA GLU A 106 -0.36 14.42 -22.66
C GLU A 106 0.65 15.56 -22.80
#